data_AF-A0A2E4NJX2-F1
#
_entry.id   AF-A0A2E4NJX2-F1
#
_cell.length_a   1.000
_cell.length_b   1.000
_cell.length_c   1.000
_cell.angle_alpha   90.00
_cell.angle_beta   90.00
_cell.angle_gamma   90.00
#
_symmetry.space_group_name_H-M   'P 1'
#
loop_
_entity.id
_entity.type
_entity.pdbx_description
1 polymer ?
#
loop_
_entity_poly.entity_id
_entity_poly.type
_entity_poly.pdbx_seq_one_letter_code
_entity_poly.pdbx_strand_id
1 'polypeptide(L)'
;DSNTDFVIDIHNTTSEMGATLIILEADEFHIQLARYVKQQMPEANILVEDEKPYLEHGYLCTTGKKGVMIEVGGQPQGVLREDVYLLTQTMAEAILDFCAAYNKGQINTDALPACEAFRLGDNVSFPLDANGKRTAMIHHSLQDNDFKPLIPGAPVFRTFDGKDILWENETETYPHFINEAAYFKLDVAFATAERIML
;
A
#
# COMPACT_ATOMS: atom_id res chain seq x y z
N ASP A 1 17.48 13.79 -17.47
CA ASP A 1 16.07 13.47 -17.79
C ASP A 1 15.95 12.06 -18.32
N SER A 2 14.94 11.32 -17.85
CA SER A 2 14.70 9.93 -18.26
C SER A 2 14.14 9.85 -19.68
N ASN A 3 14.52 8.80 -20.42
CA ASN A 3 13.94 8.47 -21.72
C ASN A 3 12.66 7.61 -21.59
N THR A 4 12.31 7.16 -20.39
CA THR A 4 11.12 6.36 -20.12
C THR A 4 10.04 7.25 -19.55
N ASP A 5 8.88 7.32 -20.21
CA ASP A 5 7.78 8.19 -19.77
C ASP A 5 7.08 7.65 -18.51
N PHE A 6 6.85 6.33 -18.45
CA PHE A 6 6.12 5.69 -17.36
C PHE A 6 6.73 4.34 -16.99
N VAL A 7 6.92 4.08 -15.69
CA VAL A 7 7.40 2.79 -15.16
C VAL A 7 6.35 2.18 -14.24
N ILE A 8 5.99 0.92 -14.52
CA ILE A 8 5.14 0.10 -13.66
C ILE A 8 6.07 -0.89 -12.97
N ASP A 9 6.18 -0.78 -11.65
CA ASP A 9 7.03 -1.64 -10.82
C ASP A 9 6.15 -2.61 -10.03
N ILE A 10 6.42 -3.91 -10.12
CA ILE A 10 5.51 -4.95 -9.60
C ILE A 10 6.16 -5.64 -8.40
N HIS A 11 5.44 -5.63 -7.28
CA HIS A 11 5.85 -6.17 -5.99
C HIS A 11 4.83 -7.18 -5.45
N ASN A 12 5.30 -7.97 -4.50
CA ASN A 12 4.47 -8.79 -3.64
C ASN A 12 4.84 -8.56 -2.18
N THR A 13 3.83 -8.68 -1.32
CA THR A 13 3.95 -8.55 0.13
C THR A 13 3.38 -9.78 0.81
N THR A 14 3.98 -10.17 1.94
CA THR A 14 3.43 -11.23 2.80
C THR A 14 2.22 -10.74 3.59
N SER A 15 1.99 -9.43 3.65
CA SER A 15 0.85 -8.79 4.34
C SER A 15 -0.45 -8.94 3.55
N GLU A 16 -1.62 -8.98 4.19
CA GLU A 16 -2.91 -9.22 3.53
C GLU A 16 -3.49 -7.93 2.90
N MET A 17 -2.68 -7.24 2.10
CA MET A 17 -3.04 -5.96 1.48
C MET A 17 -4.01 -6.08 0.31
N GLY A 18 -4.23 -7.30 -0.22
CA GLY A 18 -4.94 -7.50 -1.48
C GLY A 18 -4.21 -6.81 -2.64
N ALA A 19 -4.94 -6.46 -3.70
CA ALA A 19 -4.38 -5.71 -4.82
C ALA A 19 -4.31 -4.22 -4.49
N THR A 20 -3.10 -3.65 -4.46
CA THR A 20 -2.86 -2.26 -4.07
C THR A 20 -2.09 -1.52 -5.17
N LEU A 21 -2.67 -0.42 -5.65
CA LEU A 21 -1.96 0.54 -6.49
C LEU A 21 -1.32 1.58 -5.58
N ILE A 22 0.00 1.76 -5.68
CA ILE A 22 0.73 2.79 -4.95
C ILE A 22 1.12 3.91 -5.91
N ILE A 23 0.70 5.14 -5.60
CA ILE A 23 1.08 6.37 -6.31
C ILE A 23 1.97 7.23 -5.40
N LEU A 24 2.99 7.87 -5.98
CA LEU A 24 3.96 8.69 -5.23
C LEU A 24 3.69 10.19 -5.32
N GLU A 25 2.72 10.59 -6.14
CA GLU A 25 2.27 11.97 -6.31
C GLU A 25 0.76 11.97 -6.57
N ALA A 26 0.05 12.97 -6.04
CA ALA A 26 -1.37 13.19 -6.29
C ALA A 26 -1.58 14.30 -7.36
N ASP A 27 -0.89 14.19 -8.49
CA ASP A 27 -1.12 15.09 -9.63
C ASP A 27 -2.29 14.63 -10.51
N GLU A 28 -2.65 15.42 -11.53
CA GLU A 28 -3.79 15.12 -12.40
C GLU A 28 -3.69 13.73 -13.04
N PHE A 29 -2.50 13.32 -13.49
CA PHE A 29 -2.29 12.03 -14.13
C PHE A 29 -2.52 10.87 -13.15
N HIS A 30 -1.89 10.93 -11.97
CA HIS A 30 -1.98 9.83 -11.00
C HIS A 30 -3.37 9.75 -10.35
N ILE A 31 -4.05 10.88 -10.12
CA ILE A 31 -5.43 10.90 -9.64
C ILE A 31 -6.36 10.25 -10.67
N GLN A 32 -6.25 10.62 -11.96
CA GLN A 32 -7.04 10.00 -13.02
C GLN A 32 -6.77 8.49 -13.12
N LEU A 33 -5.50 8.09 -13.05
CA LEU A 33 -5.09 6.68 -13.05
C LEU A 33 -5.71 5.91 -11.88
N ALA A 34 -5.60 6.43 -10.65
CA ALA A 34 -6.13 5.79 -9.46
C ALA A 34 -7.65 5.60 -9.54
N ARG A 35 -8.38 6.64 -9.97
CA ARG A 35 -9.83 6.56 -10.17
C ARG A 35 -10.20 5.58 -11.27
N TYR A 36 -9.45 5.55 -12.37
CA TYR A 36 -9.68 4.60 -13.47
C TYR A 36 -9.48 3.16 -13.00
N VAL A 37 -8.38 2.88 -12.29
CA VAL A 37 -8.10 1.56 -11.72
C VAL A 37 -9.20 1.17 -10.74
N LYS A 38 -9.61 2.04 -9.81
CA LYS A 38 -10.70 1.74 -8.87
C LYS A 38 -12.04 1.50 -9.58
N GLN A 39 -12.30 2.15 -10.71
CA GLN A 39 -13.50 1.90 -11.51
C GLN A 39 -13.48 0.52 -12.18
N GLN A 40 -12.32 0.07 -12.69
CA GLN A 40 -12.18 -1.24 -13.34
C GLN A 40 -12.03 -2.39 -12.33
N MET A 41 -11.43 -2.10 -11.17
CA MET A 41 -11.13 -3.05 -10.09
C MET A 41 -11.60 -2.46 -8.74
N PRO A 42 -12.90 -2.51 -8.42
CA PRO A 42 -13.47 -1.87 -7.23
C PRO A 42 -12.86 -2.33 -5.90
N GLU A 43 -12.34 -3.56 -5.86
CA GLU A 43 -11.66 -4.16 -4.72
C GLU A 43 -10.23 -3.65 -4.51
N ALA A 44 -9.62 -2.97 -5.49
CA ALA A 44 -8.25 -2.49 -5.38
C ALA A 44 -8.11 -1.41 -4.31
N ASN A 45 -7.08 -1.51 -3.48
CA ASN A 45 -6.68 -0.44 -2.58
C ASN A 45 -5.85 0.59 -3.34
N ILE A 46 -6.00 1.86 -3.00
CA ILE A 46 -5.16 2.95 -3.52
C ILE A 46 -4.36 3.49 -2.34
N LEU A 47 -3.03 3.37 -2.41
CA LEU A 47 -2.10 3.92 -1.43
C LEU A 47 -1.38 5.14 -2.03
N VAL A 48 -1.31 6.22 -1.27
CA VAL A 48 -0.63 7.47 -1.67
C VAL A 48 0.58 7.68 -0.78
N GLU A 49 1.78 7.59 -1.34
CA GLU A 49 3.07 7.85 -0.69
C GLU A 49 3.67 9.17 -1.22
N ASP A 50 2.97 10.27 -0.94
CA ASP A 50 3.31 11.63 -1.36
C ASP A 50 4.00 12.45 -0.24
N GLU A 51 4.61 11.79 0.76
CA GLU A 51 5.22 12.42 1.93
C GLU A 51 6.52 13.17 1.59
N LYS A 52 7.10 12.90 0.43
CA LYS A 52 8.28 13.57 -0.11
C LYS A 52 8.23 13.60 -1.64
N PRO A 53 9.06 14.44 -2.30
CA PRO A 53 9.07 14.55 -3.75
C PRO A 53 9.37 13.22 -4.45
N TYR A 54 8.73 13.00 -5.61
CA TYR A 54 8.85 11.79 -6.43
C TYR A 54 10.29 11.30 -6.63
N LEU A 55 11.23 12.20 -6.95
CA LEU A 55 12.63 11.85 -7.22
C LEU A 55 13.48 11.61 -5.95
N GLU A 56 12.93 11.86 -4.76
CA GLU A 56 13.58 11.55 -3.47
C GLU A 56 13.22 10.15 -2.95
N HIS A 57 12.29 9.47 -3.63
CA HIS A 57 12.00 8.05 -3.42
C HIS A 57 13.07 7.18 -4.10
N GLY A 58 13.61 6.23 -3.34
CA GLY A 58 14.63 5.28 -3.81
C GLY A 58 14.07 4.07 -4.56
N TYR A 59 12.88 4.19 -5.16
CA TYR A 59 12.14 3.09 -5.79
C TYR A 59 12.44 2.98 -7.29
N LEU A 60 12.26 1.80 -7.89
CA LEU A 60 12.55 1.60 -9.31
C LEU A 60 11.60 2.41 -10.21
N CYS A 61 10.34 2.58 -9.81
CA CYS A 61 9.36 3.36 -10.57
C CYS A 61 9.80 4.82 -10.79
N THR A 62 10.61 5.39 -9.90
CA THR A 62 11.10 6.79 -9.99
C THR A 62 12.15 7.02 -11.06
N THR A 63 12.63 5.94 -11.71
CA THR A 63 13.52 6.04 -12.87
C THR A 63 12.80 6.52 -14.13
N GLY A 64 11.46 6.43 -14.19
CA GLY A 64 10.63 7.03 -15.23
C GLY A 64 10.29 8.49 -14.94
N LYS A 65 9.77 9.22 -15.94
CA LYS A 65 9.21 10.57 -15.72
C LYS A 65 7.98 10.54 -14.81
N LYS A 66 7.23 9.44 -14.85
CA LYS A 66 6.12 9.07 -13.98
C LYS A 66 6.21 7.58 -13.66
N GLY A 67 5.51 7.13 -12.63
CA GLY A 67 5.58 5.73 -12.23
C GLY A 67 4.64 5.37 -11.09
N VAL A 68 4.33 4.09 -11.01
CA VAL A 68 3.48 3.51 -9.96
C VAL A 68 4.03 2.16 -9.55
N MET A 69 3.60 1.69 -8.38
CA MET A 69 3.83 0.32 -7.96
C MET A 69 2.51 -0.45 -7.93
N ILE A 70 2.56 -1.68 -8.42
CA ILE A 70 1.53 -2.69 -8.19
C ILE A 70 2.05 -3.54 -7.03
N GLU A 71 1.38 -3.49 -5.89
CA GLU A 71 1.71 -4.29 -4.71
C GLU A 71 0.56 -5.27 -4.46
N VAL A 72 0.83 -6.57 -4.47
CA VAL A 72 -0.22 -7.59 -4.26
C VAL A 72 0.16 -8.53 -3.12
N GLY A 73 -0.68 -8.51 -2.09
CA GLY A 73 -0.43 -9.16 -0.81
C GLY A 73 -1.03 -10.56 -0.62
N GLY A 74 -0.76 -11.10 0.57
CA GLY A 74 -1.18 -12.44 0.99
C GLY A 74 -0.31 -13.56 0.39
N GLN A 75 0.91 -13.23 -0.04
CA GLN A 75 1.82 -14.16 -0.72
C GLN A 75 3.15 -14.32 0.01
N PRO A 76 3.49 -15.53 0.49
CA PRO A 76 4.83 -15.81 0.99
C PRO A 76 5.90 -15.60 -0.08
N GLN A 77 7.05 -15.07 0.32
CA GLN A 77 8.21 -14.89 -0.56
C GLN A 77 8.66 -16.23 -1.16
N GLY A 78 8.91 -16.25 -2.47
CA GLY A 78 9.32 -17.45 -3.20
C GLY A 78 8.20 -18.46 -3.48
N VAL A 79 6.93 -18.09 -3.23
CA VAL A 79 5.74 -18.88 -3.57
C VAL A 79 4.98 -18.21 -4.71
N LEU A 80 4.40 -19.02 -5.59
CA LEU A 80 3.51 -18.56 -6.65
C LEU A 80 2.08 -18.98 -6.31
N ARG A 81 1.16 -18.01 -6.25
CA ARG A 81 -0.27 -18.26 -6.16
C ARG A 81 -0.98 -17.71 -7.39
N GLU A 82 -1.88 -18.50 -7.95
CA GLU A 82 -2.65 -18.13 -9.14
C GLU A 82 -3.59 -16.94 -8.86
N ASP A 83 -4.24 -16.91 -7.70
CA ASP A 83 -5.13 -15.82 -7.30
C ASP A 83 -4.41 -14.47 -7.23
N VAL A 84 -3.23 -14.44 -6.61
CA VAL A 84 -2.36 -13.26 -6.54
C VAL A 84 -1.89 -12.83 -7.94
N TYR A 85 -1.47 -13.79 -8.77
CA TYR A 85 -1.09 -13.52 -10.16
C TYR A 85 -2.22 -12.86 -10.97
N LEU A 86 -3.45 -13.37 -10.84
CA LEU A 86 -4.61 -12.82 -11.55
C LEU A 86 -4.91 -11.39 -11.10
N LEU A 87 -4.84 -11.09 -9.80
CA LEU A 87 -4.99 -9.71 -9.29
C LEU A 87 -3.92 -8.77 -9.86
N THR A 88 -2.66 -9.21 -9.88
CA THR A 88 -1.55 -8.45 -10.50
C THR A 88 -1.82 -8.19 -11.98
N GLN A 89 -2.23 -9.23 -12.72
CA GLN A 89 -2.53 -9.13 -14.15
C GLN A 89 -3.68 -8.14 -14.40
N THR A 90 -4.79 -8.27 -13.69
CA THR A 90 -5.95 -7.38 -13.82
C THR A 90 -5.59 -5.92 -13.56
N MET A 91 -4.81 -5.64 -12.50
CA MET A 91 -4.37 -4.27 -12.23
C MET A 91 -3.42 -3.75 -13.32
N ALA A 92 -2.48 -4.57 -13.80
CA ALA A 92 -1.57 -4.18 -14.87
C ALA A 92 -2.32 -3.86 -16.18
N GLU A 93 -3.31 -4.69 -16.55
CA GLU A 93 -4.18 -4.45 -17.70
C GLU A 93 -4.96 -3.13 -17.55
N ALA A 94 -5.56 -2.87 -16.39
CA ALA A 94 -6.27 -1.61 -16.12
C ALA A 94 -5.37 -0.37 -16.23
N ILE A 95 -4.12 -0.45 -15.75
CA ILE A 95 -3.14 0.64 -15.88
C ILE A 95 -2.77 0.86 -17.36
N LEU A 96 -2.55 -0.21 -18.12
CA LEU A 96 -2.23 -0.11 -19.55
C LEU A 96 -3.40 0.45 -20.37
N ASP A 97 -4.63 0.05 -20.06
CA ASP A 97 -5.84 0.58 -20.67
C ASP A 97 -6.02 2.07 -20.36
N PHE A 98 -5.76 2.48 -19.12
CA PHE A 98 -5.69 3.89 -18.75
C PHE A 98 -4.67 4.64 -19.62
N CYS A 99 -3.44 4.16 -19.71
CA CYS A 99 -2.41 4.81 -20.53
C CYS A 99 -2.83 4.92 -22.00
N ALA A 100 -3.44 3.88 -22.56
CA ALA A 100 -3.94 3.88 -23.93
C ALA A 100 -5.07 4.90 -24.14
N ALA A 101 -5.98 5.04 -23.18
CA ALA A 101 -7.06 6.02 -23.21
C ALA A 101 -6.53 7.46 -22.99
N TYR A 102 -5.59 7.64 -22.05
CA TYR A 102 -4.95 8.93 -21.76
C TYR A 102 -4.22 9.47 -22.99
N ASN A 103 -3.44 8.62 -23.67
CA ASN A 103 -2.73 8.97 -24.90
C ASN A 103 -3.67 9.37 -26.07
N LYS A 104 -4.92 8.91 -26.05
CA LYS A 104 -5.94 9.28 -27.04
C LYS A 104 -6.78 10.49 -26.64
N GLY A 105 -6.54 11.08 -25.46
CA GLY A 105 -7.38 12.13 -24.89
C GLY A 105 -8.80 11.65 -24.55
N GLN A 106 -8.96 10.36 -24.21
CA GLN A 106 -10.25 9.72 -23.93
C GLN A 106 -10.54 9.61 -22.43
N ILE A 107 -9.63 10.06 -21.57
CA ILE A 107 -9.88 10.16 -20.14
C ILE A 107 -10.63 11.46 -19.85
N ASN A 108 -11.85 11.32 -19.36
CA ASN A 108 -12.61 12.44 -18.82
C ASN A 108 -12.63 12.32 -17.29
N THR A 109 -11.86 13.16 -16.60
CA THR A 109 -11.78 13.19 -15.13
C THR A 109 -13.14 13.34 -14.48
N ASP A 110 -14.04 14.14 -15.07
CA ASP A 110 -15.38 14.39 -14.54
C ASP A 110 -16.28 13.15 -14.66
N ALA A 111 -15.93 12.21 -15.54
CA ALA A 111 -16.62 10.94 -15.70
C ALA A 111 -16.04 9.83 -14.79
N LEU A 112 -14.85 10.05 -14.22
CA LEU A 112 -14.25 9.13 -13.26
C LEU A 112 -14.71 9.51 -11.84
N PRO A 113 -15.48 8.64 -11.16
CA PRO A 113 -15.94 8.95 -9.81
C PRO A 113 -14.74 9.10 -8.87
N ALA A 114 -14.89 9.98 -7.88
CA ALA A 114 -13.92 10.06 -6.79
C ALA A 114 -13.77 8.69 -6.12
N CYS A 115 -12.54 8.31 -5.79
CA CYS A 115 -12.24 7.01 -5.19
C CYS A 115 -11.66 7.16 -3.79
N GLU A 116 -12.00 6.21 -2.91
CA GLU A 116 -11.33 6.07 -1.61
C GLU A 116 -9.86 5.71 -1.84
N ALA A 117 -8.99 6.36 -1.07
CA ALA A 117 -7.56 6.06 -1.01
C ALA A 117 -7.06 6.19 0.43
N PHE A 118 -5.87 5.66 0.67
CA PHE A 118 -5.17 5.70 1.95
C PHE A 118 -3.88 6.47 1.74
N ARG A 119 -3.70 7.59 2.43
CA ARG A 119 -2.45 8.35 2.41
C ARG A 119 -1.53 7.84 3.51
N LEU A 120 -0.30 7.50 3.15
CA LEU A 120 0.72 7.00 4.05
C LEU A 120 0.91 7.94 5.25
N GLY A 121 0.95 7.35 6.44
CA GLY A 121 1.32 7.99 7.69
C GLY A 121 2.68 7.49 8.19
N ASP A 122 2.76 7.23 9.49
CA ASP A 122 3.99 6.81 10.16
C ASP A 122 4.15 5.29 10.21
N ASN A 123 5.41 4.84 10.25
CA ASN A 123 5.78 3.46 10.56
C ASN A 123 5.65 3.18 12.06
N VAL A 124 5.04 2.04 12.40
CA VAL A 124 4.97 1.51 13.76
C VAL A 124 5.96 0.36 13.88
N SER A 125 6.89 0.44 14.83
CA SER A 125 7.89 -0.60 15.06
C SER A 125 7.41 -1.67 16.05
N PHE A 126 7.96 -2.88 15.93
CA PHE A 126 7.79 -3.91 16.95
C PHE A 126 8.36 -3.45 18.30
N PRO A 127 7.73 -3.81 19.44
CA PRO A 127 8.31 -3.60 20.76
C PRO A 127 9.62 -4.37 20.92
N LEU A 128 10.71 -3.67 21.22
CA LEU A 128 12.04 -4.24 21.40
C LEU A 128 12.49 -4.21 22.86
N ASP A 129 13.31 -5.18 23.26
CA ASP A 129 14.03 -5.16 24.54
C ASP A 129 15.29 -4.29 24.46
N ALA A 130 16.01 -4.19 25.59
CA ALA A 130 17.26 -3.44 25.68
C ALA A 130 18.39 -3.96 24.77
N ASN A 131 18.27 -5.18 24.21
CA ASN A 131 19.22 -5.77 23.28
C ASN A 131 18.75 -5.68 21.81
N GLY A 132 17.66 -4.96 21.55
CA GLY A 132 17.07 -4.85 20.21
C GLY A 132 16.38 -6.13 19.73
N LYS A 133 15.91 -7.00 20.64
CA LYS A 133 15.12 -8.19 20.31
C LYS A 133 13.64 -7.91 20.46
N ARG A 134 12.84 -8.35 19.49
CA ARG A 134 11.38 -8.26 19.56
C ARG A 134 10.87 -8.98 20.81
N THR A 135 9.94 -8.34 21.50
CA THR A 135 9.30 -8.86 22.73
C THR A 135 7.83 -9.21 22.54
N ALA A 136 7.28 -8.88 21.36
CA ALA A 136 5.91 -9.11 21.00
C ALA A 136 5.77 -9.47 19.51
N MET A 137 4.64 -10.08 19.17
CA MET A 137 4.18 -10.36 17.81
C MET A 137 2.95 -9.50 17.49
N ILE A 138 2.57 -9.39 16.21
CA ILE A 138 1.29 -8.78 15.83
C ILE A 138 0.15 -9.55 16.53
N HIS A 139 -0.80 -8.82 17.11
CA HIS A 139 -1.96 -9.40 17.75
C HIS A 139 -2.89 -10.03 16.69
N HIS A 140 -3.49 -11.18 16.99
CA HIS A 140 -4.29 -11.94 16.02
C HIS A 140 -5.54 -11.20 15.50
N SER A 141 -6.03 -10.19 16.23
CA SER A 141 -7.14 -9.34 15.76
C SER A 141 -6.69 -8.25 14.78
N LEU A 142 -5.40 -7.97 14.70
CA LEU A 142 -4.80 -7.01 13.75
C LEU A 142 -4.18 -7.74 12.56
N GLN A 143 -3.60 -8.93 12.78
CA GLN A 143 -3.04 -9.77 11.73
C GLN A 143 -4.04 -9.93 10.58
N ASP A 144 -3.58 -9.73 9.35
CA ASP A 144 -4.37 -9.87 8.11
C ASP A 144 -5.58 -8.90 7.99
N ASN A 145 -5.52 -7.76 8.69
CA ASN A 145 -6.55 -6.72 8.66
C ASN A 145 -6.03 -5.41 8.04
N ASP A 146 -5.16 -5.50 7.04
CA ASP A 146 -4.69 -4.35 6.28
C ASP A 146 -5.87 -3.54 5.72
N PHE A 147 -5.74 -2.21 5.73
CA PHE A 147 -6.73 -1.21 5.32
C PHE A 147 -8.08 -1.27 6.07
N LYS A 148 -8.20 -2.05 7.16
CA LYS A 148 -9.38 -1.99 8.05
C LYS A 148 -9.16 -1.00 9.18
N PRO A 149 -10.21 -0.35 9.71
CA PRO A 149 -10.06 0.60 10.80
C PRO A 149 -9.38 0.01 12.04
N LEU A 150 -8.31 0.65 12.49
CA LEU A 150 -7.68 0.45 13.79
C LEU A 150 -8.05 1.62 14.71
N ILE A 151 -8.85 1.32 15.74
CA ILE A 151 -9.39 2.32 16.67
C ILE A 151 -8.60 2.37 17.99
N PRO A 152 -8.63 3.50 18.72
CA PRO A 152 -7.98 3.64 20.02
C PRO A 152 -8.37 2.50 20.98
N GLY A 153 -7.37 1.93 21.65
CA GLY A 153 -7.56 0.84 22.62
C GLY A 153 -7.69 -0.56 22.03
N ALA A 154 -7.71 -0.73 20.70
CA ALA A 154 -7.69 -2.05 20.07
C ALA A 154 -6.32 -2.73 20.29
N PRO A 155 -6.25 -4.06 20.47
CA PRO A 155 -4.98 -4.76 20.65
C PRO A 155 -4.19 -4.86 19.33
N VAL A 156 -2.92 -4.46 19.38
CA VAL A 156 -2.00 -4.34 18.23
C VAL A 156 -0.89 -5.37 18.30
N PHE A 157 -0.31 -5.57 19.50
CA PHE A 157 0.71 -6.59 19.72
C PHE A 157 0.32 -7.53 20.85
N ARG A 158 0.88 -8.73 20.81
CA ARG A 158 0.84 -9.71 21.90
C ARG A 158 2.26 -10.06 22.33
N THR A 159 2.60 -9.79 23.58
CA THR A 159 3.90 -10.17 24.15
C THR A 159 4.00 -11.69 24.30
N PHE A 160 5.22 -12.22 24.40
CA PHE A 160 5.43 -13.67 24.52
C PHE A 160 4.94 -14.28 25.83
N ASP A 161 4.74 -13.47 26.88
CA ASP A 161 4.09 -13.87 28.13
C ASP A 161 2.56 -13.71 28.09
N GLY A 162 2.00 -13.30 26.94
CA GLY A 162 0.55 -13.32 26.67
C GLY A 162 -0.19 -12.04 27.03
N LYS A 163 0.50 -10.93 27.30
CA LYS A 163 -0.10 -9.62 27.53
C LYS A 163 -0.34 -8.89 26.19
N ASP A 164 -1.47 -8.22 26.08
CA ASP A 164 -1.76 -7.39 24.91
C ASP A 164 -1.19 -5.98 25.09
N ILE A 165 -0.71 -5.40 23.99
CA ILE A 165 -0.31 -4.00 23.86
C ILE A 165 -1.34 -3.36 22.94
N LEU A 166 -1.97 -2.30 23.42
CA LEU A 166 -3.09 -1.64 22.76
C LEU A 166 -2.62 -0.49 21.87
N TRP A 167 -3.45 -0.10 20.91
CA TRP A 167 -3.27 1.10 20.11
C TRP A 167 -3.48 2.33 20.98
N GLU A 168 -2.42 3.11 21.19
CA GLU A 168 -2.44 4.27 22.09
C GLU A 168 -2.80 5.59 21.40
N ASN A 169 -2.78 5.64 20.06
CA ASN A 169 -3.13 6.88 19.34
C ASN A 169 -4.62 7.22 19.53
N GLU A 170 -4.91 8.52 19.54
CA GLU A 170 -6.25 9.06 19.85
C GLU A 170 -7.23 8.97 18.67
N THR A 171 -6.74 8.69 17.46
CA THR A 171 -7.54 8.67 16.24
C THR A 171 -7.52 7.31 15.55
N GLU A 172 -8.59 7.02 14.81
CA GLU A 172 -8.65 5.90 13.89
C GLU A 172 -7.55 6.00 12.82
N THR A 173 -6.98 4.86 12.43
CA THR A 173 -6.06 4.74 11.30
C THR A 173 -6.33 3.48 10.49
N TYR A 174 -5.62 3.32 9.38
CA TYR A 174 -5.75 2.21 8.45
C TYR A 174 -4.36 1.55 8.28
N PRO A 175 -4.02 0.55 9.11
CA PRO A 175 -2.73 -0.11 9.06
C PRO A 175 -2.56 -0.88 7.75
N HIS A 176 -1.35 -0.91 7.22
CA HIS A 176 -0.99 -1.68 6.02
C HIS A 176 0.47 -2.14 6.10
N PHE A 177 0.87 -3.05 5.21
CA PHE A 177 2.11 -3.83 5.35
C PHE A 177 2.20 -4.53 6.72
N ILE A 178 1.06 -5.02 7.23
CA ILE A 178 1.00 -5.69 8.52
C ILE A 178 1.82 -6.99 8.46
N ASN A 179 2.91 -7.01 9.24
CA ASN A 179 3.79 -8.16 9.40
C ASN A 179 4.57 -8.55 8.13
N GLU A 180 4.98 -7.56 7.32
CA GLU A 180 5.81 -7.81 6.13
C GLU A 180 7.16 -8.45 6.47
N ALA A 181 7.46 -9.59 5.84
CA ALA A 181 8.67 -10.35 6.09
C ALA A 181 9.96 -9.59 5.72
N ALA A 182 9.98 -8.82 4.63
CA ALA A 182 11.13 -8.01 4.22
C ALA A 182 11.47 -6.92 5.23
N TYR A 183 10.49 -6.43 5.99
CA TYR A 183 10.67 -5.40 7.01
C TYR A 183 11.25 -5.94 8.31
N PHE A 184 11.54 -7.25 8.39
CA PHE A 184 12.06 -7.88 9.60
C PHE A 184 13.28 -7.15 10.19
N LYS A 185 14.25 -6.79 9.34
CA LYS A 185 15.50 -6.12 9.76
C LYS A 185 15.33 -4.65 10.13
N LEU A 186 14.23 -4.04 9.71
CA LEU A 186 13.89 -2.64 10.02
C LEU A 186 13.05 -2.54 11.29
N ASP A 187 12.64 -3.68 11.85
CA ASP A 187 11.70 -3.79 12.97
C ASP A 187 10.39 -3.02 12.76
N VAL A 188 10.01 -2.72 11.50
CA VAL A 188 8.70 -2.18 11.16
C VAL A 188 7.67 -3.31 11.25
N ALA A 189 6.57 -3.02 11.94
CA ALA A 189 5.45 -3.93 12.16
C ALA A 189 4.32 -3.70 11.17
N PHE A 190 4.00 -2.43 10.92
CA PHE A 190 3.05 -1.95 9.91
C PHE A 190 3.25 -0.44 9.73
N ALA A 191 2.67 0.13 8.68
CA ALA A 191 2.54 1.57 8.49
C ALA A 191 1.10 2.00 8.74
N THR A 192 0.90 3.22 9.24
CA THR A 192 -0.42 3.84 9.41
C THR A 192 -0.84 4.55 8.12
N ALA A 193 -2.13 4.84 7.98
CA ALA A 193 -2.62 5.67 6.90
C ALA A 193 -3.86 6.49 7.32
N GLU A 194 -4.04 7.62 6.65
CA GLU A 194 -5.27 8.42 6.68
C GLU A 194 -6.16 8.02 5.49
N ARG A 195 -7.44 7.79 5.73
CA ARG A 195 -8.39 7.62 4.63
C ARG A 195 -8.76 8.97 4.01
N ILE A 196 -8.62 9.07 2.70
CA ILE A 196 -8.94 10.26 1.89
C ILE A 196 -9.81 9.89 0.68
N MET A 197 -10.28 10.91 -0.03
CA MET A 197 -10.92 10.76 -1.34
C MET A 197 -10.06 11.44 -2.40
N LEU A 198 -9.74 10.72 -3.48
CA LEU A 198 -9.01 11.25 -4.64
C LEU A 198 -9.93 11.72 -5.75
#